data_AF-A0A4R3TR85-F1
#
_entry.id   AF-A0A4R3TR85-F1
#
_cell.length_a   1.000
_cell.length_b   1.000
_cell.length_c   1.000
_cell.angle_alpha   90.00
_cell.angle_beta   90.00
_cell.angle_gamma   90.00
#
_symmetry.space_group_name_H-M   'P 1'
#
loop_
_entity.id
_entity.type
_entity.pdbx_description
1 polymer ?
#
loop_
_entity_poly.entity_id
_entity_poly.type
_entity_poly.pdbx_seq_one_letter_code
_entity_poly.pdbx_strand_id
1 'polypeptide(L)'
;MTAFSTKTIAIVAALGACAGPALAQTGATPWELKPDMGYAYDRAGKTYSYKMGTSNAGELLKGAKKVPKGTLFFIGQNGQLYMRSGPYLEGDGKFKFGPDQ
;
A
#
# COMPACT_ATOMS: atom_id res chain seq x y z
N MET A 1 54.48 -10.26 -18.20
CA MET A 1 53.48 -9.17 -18.04
C MET A 1 52.24 -9.59 -18.80
N THR A 2 51.16 -9.93 -18.11
CA THR A 2 49.88 -10.33 -18.71
C THR A 2 49.18 -9.09 -19.26
N ALA A 3 49.05 -9.01 -20.58
CA ALA A 3 48.32 -7.93 -21.25
C ALA A 3 46.82 -8.13 -21.03
N PHE A 4 46.21 -7.28 -20.20
CA PHE A 4 44.77 -7.25 -20.04
C PHE A 4 44.15 -6.58 -21.27
N SER A 5 43.38 -7.37 -22.03
CA SER A 5 42.66 -6.91 -23.22
C SER A 5 41.55 -5.92 -22.83
N THR A 6 41.71 -4.67 -23.23
CA THR A 6 40.80 -3.54 -22.96
C THR A 6 39.34 -3.81 -23.38
N LYS A 7 39.12 -4.77 -24.29
CA LYS A 7 37.78 -5.11 -24.80
C LYS A 7 36.88 -5.82 -23.78
N THR A 8 37.45 -6.51 -22.79
CA THR A 8 36.66 -7.24 -21.78
C THR A 8 36.04 -6.30 -20.73
N ILE A 9 36.67 -5.14 -20.49
CA ILE A 9 36.21 -4.17 -19.48
C ILE A 9 34.94 -3.45 -19.94
N ALA A 10 34.76 -3.27 -21.25
CA ALA A 10 33.62 -2.54 -21.81
C ALA A 10 32.27 -3.28 -21.69
N ILE A 11 32.28 -4.62 -21.63
CA ILE A 11 31.04 -5.41 -21.59
C ILE A 11 30.44 -5.48 -20.17
N VAL A 12 31.27 -5.43 -19.12
CA VAL A 12 30.78 -5.38 -17.73
C VAL A 12 30.10 -4.03 -17.41
N ALA A 13 30.54 -2.94 -18.04
CA ALA A 13 29.94 -1.62 -17.82
C ALA A 13 28.53 -1.48 -18.42
N ALA A 14 28.20 -2.23 -19.48
CA ALA A 14 26.91 -2.13 -20.16
C ALA A 14 25.78 -2.91 -19.45
N LEU A 15 26.09 -3.98 -18.70
CA LEU A 15 25.09 -4.77 -17.95
C LEU A 15 24.68 -4.13 -16.62
N GLY A 16 25.45 -3.16 -16.10
CA GLY A 16 25.09 -2.43 -14.87
C GLY A 16 24.00 -1.37 -15.05
N ALA A 17 23.70 -0.97 -16.30
CA ALA A 17 22.80 0.15 -16.59
C ALA A 17 21.31 -0.23 -16.61
N CYS A 18 20.96 -1.52 -16.57
CA CYS A 18 19.56 -1.97 -16.57
C CYS A 18 19.00 -2.32 -15.18
N ALA A 19 19.82 -2.24 -14.12
CA ALA A 19 19.34 -2.27 -12.75
C ALA A 19 18.89 -0.85 -12.35
N GLY A 20 17.85 -0.35 -13.01
CA GLY A 20 17.17 0.88 -12.59
C GLY A 20 16.71 0.75 -11.12
N PRO A 21 16.59 1.86 -10.38
CA PRO A 21 16.35 1.86 -8.95
C PRO A 21 14.96 1.29 -8.63
N ALA A 22 14.88 -0.03 -8.47
CA ALA A 22 13.72 -0.72 -7.88
C ALA A 22 13.72 -0.65 -6.34
N LEU A 23 14.63 0.15 -5.75
CA LEU A 23 14.80 0.33 -4.31
C LEU A 23 14.61 1.80 -3.91
N ALA A 24 13.59 2.45 -4.46
CA ALA A 24 13.11 3.74 -3.95
C ALA A 24 11.61 3.93 -4.21
N GLN A 25 10.85 2.84 -4.30
CA GLN A 25 9.46 2.95 -3.88
C GLN A 25 9.56 3.22 -2.39
N THR A 26 9.37 4.48 -1.98
CA THR A 26 8.99 4.80 -0.60
C THR A 26 7.89 3.81 -0.28
N GLY A 27 8.23 2.74 0.44
CA GLY A 27 7.31 1.64 0.70
C GLY A 27 6.04 2.30 1.23
N ALA A 28 4.90 2.03 0.58
CA ALA A 28 3.64 2.62 0.98
C ALA A 28 3.55 2.44 2.50
N THR A 29 3.65 3.55 3.24
CA THR A 29 3.69 3.50 4.70
C THR A 29 2.48 2.70 5.12
N PRO A 30 2.65 1.58 5.85
CA PRO A 30 1.53 0.73 6.21
C PRO A 30 0.42 1.59 6.81
N TRP A 31 -0.81 1.33 6.41
CA TRP A 31 -1.97 1.99 7.01
C TRP A 31 -2.07 1.58 8.47
N GLU A 32 -1.49 2.39 9.35
CA GLU A 32 -1.62 2.26 10.79
C GLU A 32 -2.89 2.98 11.20
N LEU A 33 -3.95 2.23 11.51
CA LEU A 33 -5.27 2.76 11.91
C LEU A 33 -5.16 3.56 13.22
N LYS A 34 -5.17 4.89 13.12
CA LYS A 34 -5.18 5.81 14.26
C LYS A 34 -6.48 6.63 14.28
N PRO A 35 -7.02 6.99 15.46
CA PRO A 35 -8.28 7.72 15.57
C PRO A 35 -8.32 9.06 14.84
N ASP A 36 -7.17 9.68 14.59
CA ASP A 36 -7.01 11.01 14.00
C ASP A 36 -6.45 10.99 12.57
N MET A 37 -6.57 9.86 11.86
CA MET A 37 -6.02 9.69 10.51
C MET A 37 -7.13 9.41 9.48
N GLY A 38 -7.02 10.05 8.32
CA GLY A 38 -7.81 9.77 7.12
C GLY A 38 -6.98 8.99 6.12
N TYR A 39 -7.61 8.01 5.46
CA TYR A 39 -6.95 7.16 4.46
C TYR A 39 -7.59 7.40 3.10
N ALA A 40 -6.76 7.63 2.09
CA ALA A 40 -7.22 7.80 0.72
C ALA A 40 -6.63 6.71 -0.17
N TYR A 41 -7.45 6.22 -1.09
CA TYR A 41 -7.05 5.33 -2.16
C TYR A 41 -7.39 6.04 -3.48
N ASP A 42 -6.35 6.45 -4.21
CA ASP A 42 -6.54 7.25 -5.42
C ASP A 42 -6.88 6.39 -6.64
N ARG A 43 -7.18 7.06 -7.76
CA ARG A 43 -7.51 6.41 -9.03
C ARG A 43 -6.36 5.58 -9.60
N ALA A 44 -5.11 5.87 -9.24
CA ALA A 44 -3.93 5.12 -9.66
C ALA A 44 -3.64 3.92 -8.73
N GLY A 45 -4.46 3.72 -7.70
CA GLY A 45 -4.27 2.66 -6.72
C GLY A 45 -3.25 3.00 -5.63
N LYS A 46 -2.84 4.27 -5.52
CA LYS A 46 -1.93 4.69 -4.46
C LYS A 46 -2.69 5.01 -3.19
N THR A 47 -2.13 4.55 -2.09
CA THR A 47 -2.64 4.76 -0.73
C THR A 47 -1.97 5.97 -0.08
N TYR A 48 -2.74 6.73 0.68
CA TYR A 48 -2.27 7.86 1.45
C TYR A 48 -2.85 7.82 2.85
N SER A 49 -2.13 8.41 3.81
CA SER A 49 -2.56 8.60 5.18
C SER A 49 -2.36 10.07 5.53
N TYR A 50 -3.40 10.74 6.02
CA TYR A 50 -3.39 12.15 6.37
C TYR A 50 -3.82 12.35 7.81
N LYS A 51 -3.11 13.18 8.57
CA LYS A 51 -3.58 13.59 9.89
C LYS A 51 -4.81 14.49 9.71
N MET A 52 -5.90 14.13 10.36
CA MET A 52 -7.14 14.87 10.31
C MET A 52 -7.00 16.16 11.12
N GLY A 53 -7.20 17.29 10.45
CA GLY A 53 -7.38 18.58 11.09
C GLY A 53 -8.84 18.85 11.43
N THR A 54 -9.09 19.71 12.40
CA THR A 54 -10.45 20.12 12.79
C THR A 54 -10.99 21.28 11.95
N SER A 55 -10.13 22.03 11.25
CA SER A 55 -10.51 23.27 10.55
C SER A 55 -11.49 23.05 9.41
N ASN A 56 -11.43 21.90 8.72
CA ASN A 56 -12.19 21.64 7.49
C ASN A 56 -13.14 20.44 7.63
N ALA A 57 -13.47 20.02 8.86
CA ALA A 57 -14.30 18.84 9.11
C ALA A 57 -15.69 18.92 8.45
N GLY A 58 -16.28 20.11 8.38
CA GLY A 58 -17.58 20.34 7.72
C GLY A 58 -17.56 20.04 6.22
N GLU A 59 -16.49 20.43 5.53
CA GLU A 59 -16.34 20.14 4.09
C GLU A 59 -16.07 18.66 3.84
N LEU A 60 -15.24 18.04 4.68
CA LEU A 60 -14.95 16.61 4.59
C LEU A 60 -16.22 15.75 4.72
N LEU A 61 -17.11 16.11 5.65
CA LEU A 61 -18.35 15.40 5.89
C LEU A 61 -19.41 15.67 4.81
N LYS A 62 -19.25 16.74 4.02
CA LYS A 62 -20.18 17.08 2.94
C LYS A 62 -20.06 16.04 1.83
N GLY A 63 -21.10 15.22 1.68
CA GLY A 63 -21.15 14.14 0.70
C GLY A 63 -20.48 12.83 1.15
N ALA A 64 -19.92 12.80 2.37
CA ALA A 64 -19.43 11.56 2.95
C ALA A 64 -20.58 10.61 3.27
N LYS A 65 -20.37 9.32 2.99
CA LYS A 65 -21.29 8.25 3.40
C LYS A 65 -20.72 7.52 4.60
N LYS A 66 -21.56 7.30 5.61
CA LYS A 66 -21.19 6.47 6.75
C LYS A 66 -20.98 5.03 6.27
N VAL A 67 -19.84 4.46 6.63
CA VAL A 67 -19.55 3.04 6.39
C VAL A 67 -20.48 2.20 7.27
N PRO A 68 -21.21 1.22 6.71
CA PRO A 68 -22.02 0.29 7.51
C PRO A 68 -21.16 -0.46 8.52
N LYS A 69 -21.71 -0.69 9.73
CA LYS A 69 -21.07 -1.54 10.73
C LYS A 69 -20.89 -2.94 10.14
N GLY A 70 -19.76 -3.59 10.46
CA GLY A 70 -19.46 -4.90 9.90
C GLY A 70 -18.93 -4.86 8.46
N THR A 71 -18.26 -3.78 8.07
CA THR A 71 -17.53 -3.70 6.79
C THR A 71 -16.04 -3.97 7.03
N LEU A 72 -15.46 -4.88 6.26
CA LEU A 72 -14.02 -5.13 6.23
C LEU A 72 -13.37 -4.39 5.05
N PHE A 73 -12.25 -3.71 5.30
CA PHE A 73 -11.37 -3.16 4.27
C PHE A 73 -10.04 -3.91 4.29
N PHE A 74 -9.52 -4.26 3.12
CA PHE A 74 -8.25 -4.97 3.00
C PHE A 74 -7.57 -4.68 1.67
N ILE A 75 -6.24 -4.78 1.65
CA ILE A 75 -5.45 -4.72 0.43
C ILE A 75 -5.24 -6.15 -0.08
N GLY A 76 -5.66 -6.42 -1.31
CA GLY A 76 -5.44 -7.71 -1.95
C GLY A 76 -3.97 -7.91 -2.35
N GLN A 77 -3.60 -9.13 -2.73
CA GLN A 77 -2.24 -9.43 -3.22
C GLN A 77 -1.83 -8.59 -4.44
N ASN A 78 -2.81 -8.10 -5.21
CA ASN A 78 -2.62 -7.19 -6.34
C ASN A 78 -2.44 -5.71 -5.95
N GLY A 79 -2.35 -5.40 -4.66
CA GLY A 79 -2.21 -4.02 -4.15
C GLY A 79 -3.49 -3.18 -4.19
N GLN A 80 -4.62 -3.76 -4.57
CA GLN A 80 -5.88 -3.03 -4.68
C GLN A 80 -6.66 -3.02 -3.35
N LEU A 81 -7.34 -1.92 -3.07
CA LEU A 81 -8.26 -1.82 -1.93
C LEU A 81 -9.60 -2.49 -2.23
N TYR A 82 -9.98 -3.43 -1.38
CA TYR A 82 -11.28 -4.07 -1.39
C TYR A 82 -12.10 -3.68 -0.15
N MET A 83 -13.41 -3.63 -0.33
CA MET A 83 -14.38 -3.58 0.76
C MET A 83 -15.29 -4.80 0.70
N ARG A 84 -15.62 -5.37 1.86
CA ARG A 84 -16.56 -6.48 1.98
C ARG A 84 -17.63 -6.16 3.01
N SER A 85 -18.87 -6.28 2.59
CA SER A 85 -20.02 -6.34 3.49
C SER A 85 -20.40 -7.82 3.69
N GLY A 86 -20.37 -8.30 4.93
CA GLY A 86 -20.65 -9.69 5.28
C GLY A 86 -19.82 -10.17 6.47
N PRO A 87 -20.10 -11.36 7.02
CA PRO A 87 -19.40 -11.87 8.19
C PRO A 87 -17.93 -12.12 7.85
N TYR A 88 -17.03 -11.32 8.45
CA TYR A 88 -15.58 -11.52 8.46
C TYR A 88 -15.07 -11.98 9.83
N LEU A 89 -15.97 -12.09 10.80
CA LEU A 89 -15.74 -12.71 12.10
C LEU A 89 -16.58 -13.99 12.21
N GLU A 90 -15.99 -15.01 12.80
CA GLU A 90 -16.65 -16.21 13.31
C GLU A 90 -17.58 -15.84 14.49
N GLY A 91 -18.43 -16.78 14.92
CA GLY A 91 -19.32 -16.58 16.08
C GLY A 91 -18.59 -16.32 17.41
N ASP A 92 -17.33 -16.74 17.51
CA ASP A 92 -16.43 -16.51 18.64
C ASP A 92 -15.60 -15.20 18.51
N GLY A 93 -15.79 -14.44 17.43
CA GLY A 93 -15.06 -13.21 17.15
C GLY A 93 -13.71 -13.40 16.46
N LYS A 94 -13.30 -14.63 16.12
CA LYS A 94 -12.07 -14.89 15.36
C LYS A 94 -12.20 -14.39 13.92
N PHE A 95 -11.12 -13.84 13.37
CA PHE A 95 -11.09 -13.44 11.96
C PHE A 95 -11.15 -14.66 11.05
N LYS A 96 -12.13 -14.68 10.13
CA LYS A 96 -12.43 -15.83 9.27
C LYS A 96 -11.36 -16.12 8.22
N PHE A 97 -10.58 -15.11 7.82
CA PHE A 97 -9.60 -15.20 6.73
C PHE A 97 -8.16 -15.10 7.26
N GLY A 98 -7.93 -15.55 8.50
CA GLY A 98 -6.59 -15.66 9.06
C GLY A 98 -5.75 -16.69 8.31
N PRO A 99 -4.42 -16.73 8.54
CA PRO A 99 -3.58 -17.78 7.98
C PRO A 99 -4.13 -19.16 8.36
N ASP A 100 -4.04 -20.11 7.44
CA ASP A 100 -4.25 -21.52 7.76
C ASP A 100 -3.30 -21.87 8.90
N GLN A 101 -3.83 -22.53 9.93
CA GLN A 101 -3.07 -22.95 11.09
C GLN A 101 -2.12 -24.10 10.75
#